data_AF-A0A7S3I2I5-F1
#
_entry.id   AF-A0A7S3I2I5-F1
#
_cell.length_a   1.000
_cell.length_b   1.000
_cell.length_c   1.000
_cell.angle_alpha   90.00
_cell.angle_beta   90.00
_cell.angle_gamma   90.00
#
_symmetry.space_group_name_H-M   'P 1'
#
loop_
_entity.id
_entity.type
_entity.pdbx_description
1 polymer ?
#
loop_
_entity_poly.entity_id
_entity_poly.type
_entity_poly.pdbx_seq_one_letter_code
_entity_poly.pdbx_strand_id
1 'polypeptide(L)'
;MIFGPLTVYIFMFNSSTQADVYFGNELNYWLRVIPSYNVSKTFLFLGTRKILQRKMNDPILNYPQDIDLDPWSRNNLEGDLVALMAHSVIGCAMIIFFEAIIYRNCWARCFYALFQCCFRATSRQIEDAYGSVPEDNPDVEVKDDDVFEEEKRVAGTKANDMPVRVARLKKVFKTGFCRNLTAVNNVSFGLETGECFALLGVNGAGKTTVFKSLTNDTVPTGGRVSIGGWDVQRWFGFARKRIGYCPQHNTIFEQLTVIENLYLFARIKGVKWTVRKSLVNRTIDKLNLDQ
;
A
#
# COMPACT_ATOMS: atom_id res chain seq x y z
N MET A 1 -14.06 22.08 16.55
CA MET A 1 -12.86 22.38 17.38
C MET A 1 -13.08 23.53 18.37
N ILE A 2 -13.95 24.53 18.09
CA ILE A 2 -14.16 25.72 18.95
C ILE A 2 -15.27 25.53 20.02
N PHE A 3 -16.18 24.58 19.86
CA PHE A 3 -17.36 24.44 20.73
C PHE A 3 -17.03 24.11 22.20
N GLY A 4 -16.03 23.24 22.47
CA GLY A 4 -15.71 22.81 23.83
C GLY A 4 -15.29 23.95 24.78
N PRO A 5 -14.26 24.75 24.45
CA PRO A 5 -13.84 25.88 25.29
C PRO A 5 -14.92 26.96 25.44
N LEU A 6 -15.74 27.19 24.41
CA LEU A 6 -16.83 28.16 24.45
C LEU A 6 -17.94 27.71 25.40
N THR A 7 -18.30 26.43 25.42
CA THR A 7 -19.28 25.88 26.35
C THR A 7 -18.82 26.01 27.80
N VAL A 8 -17.57 25.67 28.10
CA VAL A 8 -17.00 25.85 29.45
C VAL A 8 -16.97 27.32 29.85
N TYR A 9 -16.58 28.20 28.93
CA TYR A 9 -16.58 29.65 29.16
C TYR A 9 -18.00 30.18 29.45
N ILE A 10 -19.03 29.71 28.74
CA ILE A 10 -20.43 30.10 28.98
C ILE A 10 -20.90 29.66 30.38
N PHE A 11 -20.58 28.44 30.81
CA PHE A 11 -20.92 27.95 32.14
C PHE A 11 -20.23 28.75 33.26
N MET A 12 -18.97 29.17 33.06
CA MET A 12 -18.22 29.97 34.03
C MET A 12 -18.62 31.45 34.05
N PHE A 13 -19.04 32.02 32.92
CA PHE A 13 -19.23 33.47 32.78
C PHE A 13 -20.70 33.92 32.83
N ASN A 14 -21.65 33.02 32.61
CA ASN A 14 -23.08 33.35 32.46
C ASN A 14 -23.99 32.67 33.50
N SER A 15 -23.42 31.97 34.49
CA SER A 15 -24.19 31.32 35.56
C SER A 15 -24.13 32.11 36.86
N SER A 16 -25.27 32.22 37.54
CA SER A 16 -25.43 32.94 38.81
C SER A 16 -25.26 32.02 40.04
N THR A 17 -24.92 30.76 39.82
CA THR A 17 -25.04 29.64 40.76
C THR A 17 -23.67 28.99 40.98
N GLN A 18 -23.21 28.90 42.24
CA GLN A 18 -21.89 28.32 42.57
C GLN A 18 -21.67 26.89 42.04
N ALA A 19 -22.74 26.10 41.92
CA ALA A 19 -22.67 24.74 41.39
C ALA A 19 -22.24 24.67 39.91
N ASP A 20 -22.67 25.64 39.09
CA ASP A 20 -22.35 25.68 37.66
C ASP A 20 -20.91 26.12 37.40
N VAL A 21 -20.39 27.00 38.25
CA VAL A 21 -18.97 27.41 38.26
C VAL A 21 -18.08 26.22 38.65
N TYR A 22 -18.47 25.45 39.67
CA TYR A 22 -17.76 24.24 40.07
C TYR A 22 -17.73 23.18 38.95
N PHE A 23 -18.89 22.92 38.34
CA PHE A 23 -18.99 22.00 37.21
C PHE A 23 -18.14 22.44 36.00
N GLY A 24 -18.13 23.75 35.70
CA GLY A 24 -17.29 24.33 34.66
C GLY A 24 -15.80 24.12 34.92
N ASN A 25 -15.35 24.25 36.17
CA ASN A 25 -13.96 24.02 36.58
C ASN A 25 -13.56 22.54 36.46
N GLU A 26 -14.41 21.62 36.91
CA GLU A 26 -14.19 20.17 36.76
C GLU A 26 -14.13 19.76 35.29
N LEU A 27 -15.05 20.26 34.47
CA LEU A 27 -15.05 19.97 33.04
C LEU A 27 -13.80 20.54 32.34
N ASN A 28 -13.31 21.70 32.78
CA ASN A 28 -12.05 22.27 32.31
C ASN A 28 -10.87 21.32 32.60
N TYR A 29 -10.84 20.73 33.80
CA TYR A 29 -9.80 19.82 34.23
C TYR A 29 -9.73 18.57 33.34
N TRP A 30 -10.87 17.93 33.06
CA TRP A 30 -10.92 16.75 32.20
C TRP A 30 -10.54 17.03 30.76
N LEU A 31 -10.95 18.18 30.22
CA LEU A 31 -10.73 18.51 28.80
C LEU A 31 -9.29 18.93 28.50
N ARG A 32 -8.48 19.28 29.51
CA ARG A 32 -7.04 19.59 29.37
C ARG A 32 -6.20 18.41 28.91
N VAL A 33 -6.67 17.17 29.05
CA VAL A 33 -6.00 15.97 28.52
C VAL A 33 -5.99 15.96 26.99
N ILE A 34 -6.88 16.73 26.36
CA ILE A 34 -7.05 16.77 24.90
C ILE A 34 -6.24 17.93 24.32
N PRO A 35 -5.17 17.68 23.53
CA PRO A 35 -4.30 18.76 23.01
C PRO A 35 -5.05 19.81 22.19
N SER A 36 -6.07 19.41 21.43
CA SER A 36 -6.89 20.32 20.61
C SER A 36 -7.74 21.29 21.44
N TYR A 37 -8.10 20.90 22.67
CA TYR A 37 -8.81 21.77 23.62
C TYR A 37 -7.88 22.84 24.18
N ASN A 38 -6.66 22.49 24.60
CA ASN A 38 -5.67 23.45 25.13
C ASN A 38 -5.29 24.53 24.12
N VAL A 39 -5.07 24.14 22.86
CA VAL A 39 -4.78 25.09 21.77
C VAL A 39 -5.95 26.04 21.56
N SER A 40 -7.17 25.51 21.46
CA SER A 40 -8.38 26.32 21.25
C SER A 40 -8.68 27.25 22.44
N LYS A 41 -8.45 26.80 23.67
CA LYS A 41 -8.59 27.59 24.90
C LYS A 41 -7.59 28.75 24.94
N THR A 42 -6.34 28.50 24.54
CA THR A 42 -5.30 29.53 24.43
C THR A 42 -5.70 30.63 23.44
N PHE A 43 -6.21 30.26 22.25
CA PHE A 43 -6.70 31.24 21.27
C PHE A 43 -7.91 32.04 21.79
N LEU A 44 -8.85 31.37 22.47
CA LEU A 44 -10.01 32.03 23.06
C LEU A 44 -9.59 33.04 24.13
N PHE A 45 -8.65 32.66 25.00
CA PHE A 45 -8.10 33.54 26.05
C PHE A 45 -7.37 34.75 25.46
N LEU A 46 -6.52 34.56 24.45
CA LEU A 46 -5.84 35.66 23.76
C LEU A 46 -6.84 36.61 23.08
N GLY A 47 -7.93 36.07 22.51
CA GLY A 47 -9.00 36.85 21.89
C GLY A 47 -9.84 37.65 22.89
N THR A 48 -10.10 37.12 24.08
CA THR A 48 -10.94 37.78 25.12
C THR A 48 -10.15 38.64 26.09
N ARG A 49 -8.82 38.55 26.12
CA ARG A 49 -7.94 39.30 27.05
C ARG A 49 -8.21 40.80 27.11
N LYS A 50 -8.41 41.47 25.96
CA LYS A 50 -8.71 42.93 25.93
C LYS A 50 -10.07 43.28 26.53
N ILE A 51 -11.05 42.38 26.42
CA ILE A 51 -12.40 42.57 26.97
C ILE A 51 -12.37 42.35 28.49
N LEU A 52 -11.64 41.34 28.95
CA LEU A 52 -11.42 41.05 30.37
C LEU A 52 -10.67 42.21 31.06
N GLN A 53 -9.60 42.74 30.44
CA GLN A 53 -8.85 43.89 30.96
C GLN A 53 -9.71 45.16 31.09
N ARG A 54 -10.64 45.40 30.15
CA ARG A 54 -11.58 46.53 30.25
C ARG A 54 -12.56 46.36 31.40
N LYS A 55 -13.13 45.16 31.57
CA LYS A 55 -14.07 44.86 32.66
C LYS A 55 -13.41 44.80 34.04
N MET A 56 -12.12 44.45 34.13
CA MET A 56 -11.36 44.44 35.40
C MET A 56 -11.06 45.85 35.95
N ASN A 57 -11.09 46.87 35.09
CA ASN A 57 -10.91 48.27 35.51
C ASN A 57 -12.23 48.95 35.94
N ASP A 58 -13.37 48.24 35.93
CA ASP A 58 -14.65 48.77 36.42
C ASP A 58 -14.80 48.51 37.94
N PRO A 59 -14.89 49.55 38.79
CA PRO A 59 -14.91 49.40 40.25
C PRO A 59 -16.21 48.82 40.83
N ILE A 60 -17.21 48.54 40.00
CA ILE A 60 -18.55 48.08 40.41
C ILE A 60 -18.71 46.55 40.30
N LEU A 61 -17.90 45.88 39.47
CA LEU A 61 -17.98 44.43 39.32
C LEU A 61 -17.06 43.73 40.32
N ASN A 62 -17.65 43.16 41.38
CA ASN A 62 -16.94 42.24 42.27
C ASN A 62 -16.68 40.92 41.52
N TYR A 63 -15.52 40.82 40.90
CA TYR A 63 -15.01 39.56 40.36
C TYR A 63 -14.28 38.82 41.50
N PRO A 64 -14.37 37.48 41.61
CA PRO A 64 -13.51 36.73 42.52
C PRO A 64 -12.05 37.06 42.19
N GLN A 65 -11.36 37.74 43.10
CA GLN A 65 -9.96 38.14 42.98
C GLN A 65 -9.05 36.93 43.15
N ASP A 66 -9.11 36.04 42.17
CA ASP A 66 -8.24 34.87 42.13
C ASP A 66 -7.62 34.80 40.72
N ILE A 67 -7.05 35.91 40.25
CA ILE A 67 -5.90 35.78 39.36
C ILE A 67 -4.76 35.31 40.25
N ASP A 68 -4.71 34.01 40.38
CA ASP A 68 -3.68 33.29 41.09
C ASP A 68 -2.35 33.63 40.40
N LEU A 69 -1.53 34.41 41.10
CA LEU A 69 -0.26 34.98 40.64
C LEU A 69 0.83 33.92 40.51
N ASP A 70 0.53 32.67 40.86
CA ASP A 70 1.42 31.57 40.60
C ASP A 70 1.58 31.36 39.07
N PRO A 71 2.82 31.42 38.55
CA PRO A 71 3.12 31.09 37.14
C PRO A 71 2.63 29.69 36.75
N TRP A 72 2.52 28.81 37.73
CA TRP A 72 2.06 27.42 37.59
C TRP A 72 0.56 27.25 37.85
N SER A 73 -0.17 28.34 38.09
CA SER A 73 -1.59 28.28 38.37
C SER A 73 -2.35 27.69 37.20
N ARG A 74 -3.23 26.75 37.54
CA ARG A 74 -3.95 25.88 36.61
C ARG A 74 -5.00 26.62 35.79
N ASN A 75 -5.17 27.94 35.92
CA ASN A 75 -6.09 28.74 35.13
C ASN A 75 -5.38 29.70 34.15
N ASN A 76 -4.06 29.77 34.21
CA ASN A 76 -3.25 30.71 33.44
C ASN A 76 -2.69 30.08 32.15
N LEU A 77 -2.37 30.97 31.19
CA LEU A 77 -1.79 30.62 29.89
C LEU A 77 -0.49 29.80 30.03
N GLU A 78 0.30 30.09 31.06
CA GLU A 78 1.55 29.39 31.35
C GLU A 78 1.31 27.91 31.72
N GLY A 79 0.27 27.62 32.50
CA GLY A 79 -0.13 26.25 32.82
C GLY A 79 -0.61 25.46 31.59
N ASP A 80 -1.28 26.12 30.63
CA ASP A 80 -1.73 25.49 29.38
C ASP A 80 -0.55 25.17 28.44
N LEU A 81 0.47 26.03 28.40
CA LEU A 81 1.71 25.80 27.65
C LEU A 81 2.54 24.65 28.26
N VAL A 82 2.64 24.59 29.59
CA VAL A 82 3.33 23.50 30.30
C VAL A 82 2.64 22.16 30.03
N ALA A 83 1.30 22.10 30.05
CA ALA A 83 0.55 20.90 29.71
C ALA A 83 0.80 20.43 28.26
N LEU A 84 0.87 21.36 27.30
CA LEU A 84 1.20 21.04 25.90
C LEU A 84 2.64 20.51 25.75
N MET A 85 3.61 21.09 26.45
CA MET A 85 4.99 20.59 26.44
C MET A 85 5.08 19.19 27.05
N ALA A 86 4.40 18.93 28.17
CA ALA A 86 4.35 17.61 28.79
C ALA A 86 3.74 16.56 27.86
N HIS A 87 2.64 16.88 27.18
CA HIS A 87 2.04 15.98 26.18
C HIS A 87 2.96 15.71 24.99
N SER A 88 3.73 16.70 24.53
CA SER A 88 4.73 16.52 23.48
C SER A 88 5.83 15.54 23.89
N VAL A 89 6.37 15.69 25.11
CA VAL A 89 7.40 14.79 25.65
C VAL A 89 6.87 13.37 25.80
N ILE A 90 5.66 13.20 26.34
CA ILE A 90 5.01 11.89 26.48
C ILE A 90 4.76 11.26 25.09
N GLY A 91 4.27 12.04 24.13
CA GLY A 91 4.05 11.58 22.76
C GLY A 91 5.35 11.14 22.08
N CYS A 92 6.43 11.93 22.20
CA CYS A 92 7.75 11.55 21.72
C CYS A 92 8.26 10.28 22.39
N ALA A 93 8.12 10.14 23.71
CA ALA A 93 8.52 8.93 24.43
C ALA A 93 7.71 7.70 23.99
N MET A 94 6.40 7.84 23.75
CA MET A 94 5.58 6.76 23.19
C MET A 94 6.02 6.38 21.78
N ILE A 95 6.30 7.35 20.91
CA ILE A 95 6.81 7.10 19.54
C ILE A 95 8.14 6.35 19.63
N ILE A 96 9.09 6.81 20.46
CA ILE A 96 10.38 6.13 20.67
C ILE A 96 10.16 4.72 21.23
N PHE A 97 9.21 4.52 22.14
CA PHE A 97 8.89 3.21 22.69
C PHE A 97 8.29 2.26 21.65
N PHE A 98 7.36 2.73 20.81
CA PHE A 98 6.79 1.96 19.71
C PHE A 98 7.84 1.65 18.64
N GLU A 99 8.65 2.63 18.26
CA GLU A 99 9.79 2.41 17.38
C GLU A 99 10.76 1.41 18.01
N ALA A 100 11.08 1.51 19.30
CA ALA A 100 11.96 0.58 20.00
C ALA A 100 11.37 -0.84 20.09
N ILE A 101 10.05 -1.02 20.23
CA ILE A 101 9.42 -2.35 20.22
C ILE A 101 9.42 -2.95 18.81
N ILE A 102 9.06 -2.15 17.80
CA ILE A 102 9.08 -2.55 16.39
C ILE A 102 10.52 -2.90 15.98
N TYR A 103 11.48 -2.05 16.34
CA TYR A 103 12.90 -2.28 16.12
C TYR A 103 13.41 -3.45 16.94
N ARG A 104 13.03 -3.66 18.20
CA ARG A 104 13.50 -4.80 19.02
C ARG A 104 13.01 -6.14 18.48
N ASN A 105 11.81 -6.20 17.90
CA ASN A 105 11.34 -7.39 17.18
C ASN A 105 12.04 -7.59 15.82
N CYS A 106 12.48 -6.51 15.16
CA CYS A 106 13.36 -6.59 13.99
C CYS A 106 14.81 -6.92 14.35
N TRP A 107 15.34 -6.42 15.46
CA TRP A 107 16.72 -6.58 15.91
C TRP A 107 16.92 -7.96 16.54
N ALA A 108 15.95 -8.51 17.29
CA ALA A 108 16.02 -9.89 17.76
C ALA A 108 16.07 -10.89 16.59
N ARG A 109 15.37 -10.62 15.48
CA ARG A 109 15.47 -11.39 14.23
C ARG A 109 16.82 -11.20 13.53
N CYS A 110 17.33 -9.96 13.47
CA CYS A 110 18.64 -9.67 12.87
C CYS A 110 19.82 -10.21 13.71
N PHE A 111 19.70 -10.23 15.05
CA PHE A 111 20.71 -10.73 15.96
C PHE A 111 20.75 -12.27 15.95
N TYR A 112 19.60 -12.95 15.84
CA TYR A 112 19.55 -14.39 15.58
C TYR A 112 20.17 -14.75 14.22
N ALA A 113 19.95 -13.91 13.20
CA ALA A 113 20.56 -14.09 11.87
C ALA A 113 22.08 -13.87 11.88
N LEU A 114 22.60 -12.92 12.66
CA LEU A 114 24.04 -12.70 12.84
C LEU A 114 24.70 -13.80 13.69
N PHE A 115 24.01 -14.31 14.70
CA PHE A 115 24.47 -15.46 15.49
C PHE A 115 24.49 -16.76 14.64
N GLN A 116 23.52 -16.94 13.72
CA GLN A 116 23.54 -18.02 12.71
C GLN A 116 24.67 -17.86 11.69
N CYS A 117 25.01 -16.62 11.27
CA CYS A 117 26.14 -16.38 10.37
C CYS A 117 27.50 -16.73 11.00
N CYS A 118 27.66 -16.51 12.31
CA CYS A 118 28.89 -16.89 13.03
C CYS A 118 28.95 -18.41 13.30
N PHE A 119 27.82 -19.07 13.57
CA PHE A 119 27.78 -20.52 13.70
C PHE A 119 28.03 -21.26 12.36
N ARG A 120 27.58 -20.67 11.23
CA ARG A 120 27.90 -21.15 9.87
C ARG A 120 29.35 -20.95 9.45
N ALA A 121 30.06 -20.00 10.06
CA ALA A 121 31.48 -19.78 9.76
C ALA A 121 32.36 -20.91 10.32
N THR A 122 31.97 -21.49 11.47
CA THR A 122 32.66 -22.65 12.07
C THR A 122 32.28 -23.97 11.40
N SER A 123 31.06 -24.10 10.85
CA SER A 123 30.65 -25.34 10.16
C SER A 123 31.39 -25.57 8.83
N ARG A 124 31.77 -24.48 8.13
CA ARG A 124 32.54 -24.57 6.89
C ARG A 124 33.94 -25.16 7.06
N GLN A 125 34.56 -25.01 8.22
CA GLN A 125 35.89 -25.60 8.49
C GLN A 125 35.83 -27.10 8.84
N ILE A 126 34.65 -27.65 9.15
CA ILE A 126 34.48 -29.07 9.43
C ILE A 126 34.12 -29.86 8.15
N GLU A 127 33.40 -29.23 7.21
CA GLU A 127 33.04 -29.84 5.91
C GLU A 127 34.24 -30.05 4.98
N ASP A 128 35.27 -29.20 5.01
CA ASP A 128 36.44 -29.35 4.13
C ASP A 128 37.38 -30.50 4.57
N ALA A 129 37.17 -31.11 5.74
CA ALA A 129 38.04 -32.14 6.32
C ALA A 129 37.47 -33.57 6.26
N TYR A 130 36.18 -33.75 5.92
CA TYR A 130 35.55 -35.08 5.81
C TYR A 130 34.97 -35.27 4.40
N GLY A 131 35.64 -36.13 3.62
CA GLY A 131 35.25 -36.49 2.26
C GLY A 131 33.82 -36.99 2.14
N SER A 132 33.22 -36.65 1.00
CA SER A 132 31.87 -36.95 0.54
C SER A 132 31.31 -38.31 0.98
N VAL A 133 30.28 -38.26 1.83
CA VAL A 133 29.23 -39.27 1.90
C VAL A 133 28.05 -38.73 1.07
N PRO A 134 27.40 -39.52 0.20
CA PRO A 134 26.24 -39.04 -0.54
C PRO A 134 25.09 -38.82 0.45
N GLU A 135 24.74 -37.56 0.71
CA GLU A 135 23.45 -37.22 1.31
C GLU A 135 22.34 -37.47 0.28
N ASP A 136 21.37 -38.30 0.66
CA ASP A 136 20.06 -38.34 0.02
C ASP A 136 19.47 -36.91 0.06
N ASN A 137 19.45 -36.27 -1.11
CA ASN A 137 18.96 -34.91 -1.33
C ASN A 137 17.42 -34.87 -1.23
N PRO A 138 16.82 -34.17 -0.24
CA PRO A 138 15.37 -34.11 -0.10
C PRO A 138 14.71 -33.03 -0.99
N ASP A 139 15.46 -32.28 -1.80
CA ASP A 139 14.98 -31.11 -2.55
C ASP A 139 14.95 -31.29 -4.08
N VAL A 140 14.91 -32.53 -4.59
CA VAL A 140 14.51 -32.73 -5.99
C VAL A 140 13.00 -32.55 -6.06
N GLU A 141 12.53 -31.34 -6.42
CA GLU A 141 11.19 -31.16 -6.96
C GLU A 141 11.05 -32.15 -8.12
N VAL A 142 10.43 -33.31 -7.85
CA VAL A 142 10.09 -34.29 -8.87
C VAL A 142 9.06 -33.61 -9.75
N LYS A 143 9.53 -33.10 -10.88
CA LYS A 143 8.65 -32.55 -11.91
C LYS A 143 7.90 -33.73 -12.52
N ASP A 144 6.60 -33.56 -12.67
CA ASP A 144 5.77 -34.51 -13.40
C ASP A 144 6.32 -34.71 -14.83
N ASP A 145 6.22 -35.93 -15.34
CA ASP A 145 6.81 -36.32 -16.63
C ASP A 145 6.29 -35.45 -17.78
N ASP A 146 4.99 -35.11 -17.76
CA ASP A 146 4.34 -34.24 -18.74
C ASP A 146 4.89 -32.80 -18.71
N VAL A 147 5.14 -32.25 -17.52
CA VAL A 147 5.76 -30.92 -17.34
C VAL A 147 7.18 -30.90 -17.89
N PHE A 148 7.93 -31.99 -17.69
CA PHE A 148 9.29 -32.10 -18.22
C PHE A 148 9.32 -32.25 -19.74
N GLU A 149 8.41 -33.04 -20.31
CA GLU A 149 8.23 -33.18 -21.75
C GLU A 149 7.82 -31.84 -22.39
N GLU A 150 6.90 -31.10 -21.77
CA GLU A 150 6.48 -29.79 -22.24
C GLU A 150 7.63 -28.77 -22.19
N GLU A 151 8.42 -28.76 -21.12
CA GLU A 151 9.61 -27.92 -21.03
C GLU A 151 10.59 -28.24 -22.17
N LYS A 152 10.82 -29.53 -22.47
CA LYS A 152 11.66 -29.94 -23.60
C LYS A 152 11.08 -29.53 -24.94
N ARG A 153 9.77 -29.71 -25.15
CA ARG A 153 9.07 -29.31 -26.37
C ARG A 153 9.24 -27.82 -26.63
N VAL A 154 8.98 -26.99 -25.62
CA VAL A 154 9.13 -25.53 -25.70
C VAL A 154 10.58 -25.10 -25.92
N ALA A 155 11.55 -25.81 -25.31
CA ALA A 155 12.96 -25.53 -25.49
C ALA A 155 13.45 -25.89 -26.90
N GLY A 156 12.95 -26.99 -27.47
CA GLY A 156 13.30 -27.47 -28.81
C GLY A 156 12.63 -26.70 -29.95
N THR A 157 11.46 -26.11 -29.71
CA THR A 157 10.71 -25.37 -30.73
C THR A 157 11.13 -23.91 -30.83
N LYS A 158 11.28 -23.40 -32.06
CA LYS A 158 11.63 -22.00 -32.31
C LYS A 158 10.45 -21.09 -31.98
N ALA A 159 10.74 -19.84 -31.63
CA ALA A 159 9.71 -18.86 -31.29
C ALA A 159 8.70 -18.59 -32.41
N ASN A 160 9.09 -18.76 -33.68
CA ASN A 160 8.20 -18.53 -34.82
C ASN A 160 7.20 -19.65 -35.06
N ASP A 161 7.50 -20.86 -34.56
CA ASP A 161 6.69 -22.05 -34.83
C ASP A 161 5.54 -22.18 -33.83
N MET A 162 5.55 -21.39 -32.73
CA MET A 162 4.49 -21.35 -31.72
C MET A 162 3.90 -19.93 -31.61
N PRO A 163 2.58 -19.75 -31.79
CA PRO A 163 1.90 -18.47 -31.57
C PRO A 163 2.16 -17.85 -30.20
N VAL A 164 2.17 -18.65 -29.13
CA VAL A 164 2.56 -18.20 -27.79
C VAL A 164 3.57 -19.18 -27.25
N ARG A 165 4.71 -18.68 -26.79
CA ARG A 165 5.76 -19.51 -26.20
C ARG A 165 6.32 -18.85 -24.96
N VAL A 166 6.24 -19.57 -23.85
CA VAL A 166 6.76 -19.17 -22.54
C VAL A 166 7.81 -20.19 -22.15
N ALA A 167 9.07 -19.77 -22.09
CA ALA A 167 10.19 -20.65 -21.79
C ALA A 167 10.84 -20.23 -20.47
N ARG A 168 10.78 -21.10 -19.46
CA ARG A 168 11.44 -20.94 -18.16
C ARG A 168 11.11 -19.61 -17.47
N LEU A 169 9.86 -19.18 -17.58
CA LEU A 169 9.40 -17.91 -17.03
C LEU A 169 9.62 -17.90 -15.53
N LYS A 170 10.32 -16.86 -15.06
CA LYS A 170 10.58 -16.63 -13.64
C LYS A 170 10.23 -15.19 -13.30
N LYS A 171 9.44 -15.00 -12.25
CA LYS A 171 9.16 -13.67 -11.70
C LYS A 171 9.39 -13.67 -10.20
N VAL A 172 10.36 -12.87 -9.78
CA VAL A 172 10.65 -12.54 -8.38
C VAL A 172 10.33 -11.07 -8.14
N PHE A 173 9.54 -10.80 -7.09
CA PHE A 173 9.30 -9.46 -6.58
C PHE A 173 10.25 -9.20 -5.41
N LYS A 174 11.04 -8.13 -5.53
CA LYS A 174 11.92 -7.67 -4.46
C LYS A 174 11.10 -6.80 -3.52
N THR A 175 11.00 -7.20 -2.26
CA THR A 175 10.31 -6.44 -1.23
C THR A 175 11.38 -5.92 -0.29
N GLY A 176 11.84 -4.67 -0.47
CA GLY A 176 13.00 -4.04 0.21
C GLY A 176 13.62 -4.79 1.41
N PHE A 177 12.93 -4.75 2.57
CA PHE A 177 13.40 -5.33 3.85
C PHE A 177 12.95 -6.79 4.11
N CYS A 178 12.16 -7.38 3.22
CA CYS A 178 11.59 -8.72 3.36
C CYS A 178 12.23 -9.70 2.38
N ARG A 179 12.03 -11.01 2.62
CA ARG A 179 12.43 -12.06 1.69
C ARG A 179 11.80 -11.80 0.31
N ASN A 180 12.60 -11.99 -0.74
CA ASN A 180 12.12 -11.95 -2.13
C ASN A 180 10.94 -12.91 -2.32
N LEU A 181 9.85 -12.43 -2.92
CA LEU A 181 8.69 -13.24 -3.24
C LEU A 181 8.83 -13.80 -4.66
N THR A 182 9.07 -15.10 -4.78
CA THR A 182 9.02 -15.80 -6.06
C THR A 182 7.56 -16.06 -6.42
N ALA A 183 7.00 -15.25 -7.31
CA ALA A 183 5.61 -15.39 -7.76
C ALA A 183 5.44 -16.41 -8.89
N VAL A 184 6.48 -16.59 -9.72
CA VAL A 184 6.52 -17.59 -10.79
C VAL A 184 7.91 -18.20 -10.81
N ASN A 185 8.01 -19.52 -10.78
CA ASN A 185 9.27 -20.25 -10.79
C ASN A 185 9.35 -21.23 -11.97
N ASN A 186 10.13 -20.89 -12.98
CA ASN A 186 10.50 -21.77 -14.09
C ASN A 186 9.33 -22.40 -14.88
N VAL A 187 8.25 -21.63 -15.11
CA VAL A 187 7.08 -22.10 -15.86
C VAL A 187 7.38 -22.11 -17.36
N SER A 188 7.09 -23.22 -18.04
CA SER A 188 7.25 -23.36 -19.49
C SER A 188 5.98 -23.93 -20.12
N PHE A 189 5.48 -23.30 -21.17
CA PHE A 189 4.38 -23.82 -21.99
C PHE A 189 4.37 -23.15 -23.37
N GLY A 190 3.88 -23.86 -24.38
CA GLY A 190 3.67 -23.36 -25.74
C GLY A 190 2.25 -23.62 -26.22
N LEU A 191 1.61 -22.63 -26.83
CA LEU A 191 0.24 -22.75 -27.35
C LEU A 191 0.23 -22.78 -28.87
N GLU A 192 -0.56 -23.68 -29.42
CA GLU A 192 -0.78 -23.84 -30.86
C GLU A 192 -1.95 -22.99 -31.37
N THR A 193 -2.04 -22.82 -32.69
CA THR A 193 -3.14 -22.03 -33.28
C THR A 193 -4.47 -22.76 -33.11
N GLY A 194 -5.46 -22.07 -32.54
CA GLY A 194 -6.79 -22.63 -32.30
C GLY A 194 -6.94 -23.36 -30.95
N GLU A 195 -5.87 -23.44 -30.17
CA GLU A 195 -5.89 -24.04 -28.84
C GLU A 195 -6.56 -23.13 -27.81
N CYS A 196 -7.35 -23.73 -26.91
CA CYS A 196 -7.92 -23.04 -25.75
C CYS A 196 -7.17 -23.49 -24.50
N PHE A 197 -6.44 -22.57 -23.87
CA PHE A 197 -5.59 -22.85 -22.72
C PHE A 197 -6.06 -22.11 -21.48
N ALA A 198 -6.08 -22.80 -20.34
CA ALA A 198 -6.47 -22.26 -19.05
C ALA A 198 -5.38 -22.52 -17.99
N LEU A 199 -4.99 -21.47 -17.26
CA LEU A 199 -4.15 -21.60 -16.07
C LEU A 199 -5.05 -21.70 -14.83
N LEU A 200 -5.12 -22.88 -14.23
CA LEU A 200 -5.87 -23.13 -13.00
C LEU A 200 -4.94 -23.19 -11.79
N GLY A 201 -5.43 -22.75 -10.64
CA GLY A 201 -4.69 -22.82 -9.37
C GLY A 201 -5.30 -21.94 -8.30
N VAL A 202 -4.83 -22.07 -7.06
CA VAL A 202 -5.31 -21.26 -5.92
C VAL A 202 -4.95 -19.77 -6.05
N ASN A 203 -5.60 -18.92 -5.27
CA ASN A 203 -5.23 -17.50 -5.17
C ASN A 203 -3.78 -17.37 -4.68
N GLY A 204 -3.01 -16.49 -5.32
CA GLY A 204 -1.58 -16.33 -5.03
C GLY A 204 -0.64 -17.28 -5.77
N ALA A 205 -1.13 -18.27 -6.53
CA ALA A 205 -0.29 -19.20 -7.30
C ALA A 205 0.50 -18.57 -8.48
N GLY A 206 0.35 -17.27 -8.74
CA GLY A 206 1.10 -16.59 -9.81
C GLY A 206 0.42 -16.51 -11.18
N LYS A 207 -0.82 -17.00 -11.33
CA LYS A 207 -1.60 -16.94 -12.60
C LYS A 207 -1.62 -15.55 -13.23
N THR A 208 -2.07 -14.56 -12.46
CA THR A 208 -2.13 -13.16 -12.90
C THR A 208 -0.75 -12.63 -13.25
N THR A 209 0.29 -13.06 -12.52
CA THR A 209 1.69 -12.68 -12.80
C THR A 209 2.19 -13.26 -14.14
N VAL A 210 1.80 -14.49 -14.49
CA VAL A 210 2.08 -15.07 -15.81
C VAL A 210 1.41 -14.27 -16.91
N PHE A 211 0.10 -13.99 -16.81
CA PHE A 211 -0.61 -13.19 -17.82
C PHE A 211 -0.06 -11.77 -17.94
N LYS A 212 0.29 -11.12 -16.83
CA LYS A 212 0.95 -9.80 -16.84
C LYS A 212 2.34 -9.84 -17.46
N SER A 213 3.03 -10.97 -17.38
CA SER A 213 4.31 -11.18 -18.06
C SER A 213 4.13 -11.33 -19.57
N LEU A 214 3.06 -12.01 -20.02
CA LEU A 214 2.70 -12.13 -21.44
C LEU A 214 2.37 -10.77 -22.08
N THR A 215 1.69 -9.90 -21.32
CA THR A 215 1.30 -8.55 -21.78
C THR A 215 2.37 -7.49 -21.52
N ASN A 216 3.55 -7.88 -21.04
CA ASN A 216 4.63 -6.97 -20.65
C ASN A 216 4.22 -5.89 -19.61
N ASP A 217 3.13 -6.10 -18.88
CA ASP A 217 2.72 -5.26 -17.73
C ASP A 217 3.66 -5.49 -16.54
N THR A 218 4.19 -6.70 -16.41
CA THR A 218 5.21 -7.05 -15.43
C THR A 218 6.41 -7.68 -16.11
N VAL A 219 7.57 -7.05 -16.00
CA VAL A 219 8.81 -7.57 -16.61
C VAL A 219 9.25 -8.86 -15.88
N PRO A 220 9.42 -9.99 -16.59
CA PRO A 220 10.00 -11.20 -16.03
C PRO A 220 11.39 -10.97 -15.43
N THR A 221 11.71 -11.65 -14.32
CA THR A 221 13.09 -11.67 -13.78
C THR A 221 13.98 -12.69 -14.48
N GLY A 222 13.41 -13.64 -15.20
CA GLY A 222 14.12 -14.64 -15.99
C GLY A 222 13.18 -15.37 -16.94
N GLY A 223 13.76 -16.16 -17.83
CA GLY A 223 13.04 -16.83 -18.92
C GLY A 223 12.84 -15.93 -20.13
N ARG A 224 12.08 -16.43 -21.10
CA ARG A 224 11.71 -15.71 -22.33
C ARG A 224 10.25 -15.94 -22.66
N VAL A 225 9.61 -14.89 -23.18
CA VAL A 225 8.23 -14.93 -23.66
C VAL A 225 8.22 -14.41 -25.09
N SER A 226 7.60 -15.15 -25.99
CA SER A 226 7.41 -14.73 -27.38
C SER A 226 5.97 -14.91 -27.83
N ILE A 227 5.48 -13.94 -28.61
CA ILE A 227 4.13 -13.96 -29.17
C ILE A 227 4.20 -13.70 -30.68
N GLY A 228 3.74 -14.68 -31.45
CA GLY A 228 3.89 -14.76 -32.90
C GLY A 228 5.36 -14.63 -33.33
N GLY A 229 6.29 -15.27 -32.64
CA GLY A 229 7.72 -15.14 -32.94
C GLY A 229 8.43 -13.87 -32.45
N TRP A 230 7.70 -12.87 -31.95
CA TRP A 230 8.32 -11.67 -31.37
C TRP A 230 8.55 -11.85 -29.88
N ASP A 231 9.79 -11.66 -29.45
CA ASP A 231 10.13 -11.55 -28.03
C ASP A 231 9.40 -10.35 -27.40
N VAL A 232 8.62 -10.62 -26.35
CA VAL A 232 7.75 -9.63 -25.69
C VAL A 232 8.56 -8.55 -24.98
N GLN A 233 9.74 -8.87 -24.45
CA GLN A 233 10.57 -7.91 -23.73
C GLN A 233 11.31 -6.98 -24.69
N ARG A 234 11.73 -7.48 -25.86
CA ARG A 234 12.49 -6.69 -26.85
C ARG A 234 11.60 -5.95 -27.86
N TRP A 235 10.53 -6.61 -28.32
CA TRP A 235 9.75 -6.18 -29.48
C TRP A 235 8.25 -6.09 -29.16
N PHE A 236 7.92 -5.57 -27.97
CA PHE A 236 6.54 -5.53 -27.49
C PHE A 236 5.56 -4.86 -28.45
N GLY A 237 5.98 -3.81 -29.16
CA GLY A 237 5.11 -3.11 -30.12
C GLY A 237 4.58 -4.00 -31.25
N PHE A 238 5.37 -5.00 -31.68
CA PHE A 238 4.95 -5.98 -32.68
C PHE A 238 4.08 -7.08 -32.07
N ALA A 239 4.46 -7.59 -30.90
CA ALA A 239 3.68 -8.58 -30.15
C ALA A 239 2.28 -8.05 -29.77
N ARG A 240 2.19 -6.80 -29.30
CA ARG A 240 0.94 -6.13 -28.87
C ARG A 240 -0.11 -6.01 -29.98
N LYS A 241 0.31 -5.95 -31.25
CA LYS A 241 -0.60 -5.93 -32.40
C LYS A 241 -1.25 -7.29 -32.66
N ARG A 242 -0.69 -8.36 -32.11
CA ARG A 242 -1.14 -9.76 -32.30
C ARG A 242 -1.94 -10.31 -31.13
N ILE A 243 -2.09 -9.54 -30.04
CA ILE A 243 -2.85 -9.96 -28.86
C ILE A 243 -3.98 -9.00 -28.48
N GLY A 244 -5.07 -9.60 -28.00
CA GLY A 244 -6.08 -8.96 -27.17
C GLY A 244 -5.86 -9.36 -25.71
N TYR A 245 -6.07 -8.43 -24.78
CA TYR A 245 -5.98 -8.70 -23.34
C TYR A 245 -7.20 -8.11 -22.64
N CYS A 246 -7.87 -8.93 -21.84
CA CYS A 246 -8.96 -8.53 -20.98
C CYS A 246 -8.49 -8.68 -19.52
N PRO A 247 -8.23 -7.58 -18.81
CA PRO A 247 -7.83 -7.64 -17.41
C PRO A 247 -8.98 -8.06 -16.49
N GLN A 248 -8.67 -8.36 -15.23
CA GLN A 248 -9.65 -8.80 -14.22
C GLN A 248 -10.67 -7.71 -13.87
N HIS A 249 -10.28 -6.43 -13.94
CA HIS A 249 -11.17 -5.29 -13.71
C HIS A 249 -11.58 -4.66 -15.04
N ASN A 250 -12.82 -4.19 -15.13
CA ASN A 250 -13.32 -3.55 -16.34
C ASN A 250 -12.50 -2.32 -16.71
N THR A 251 -12.09 -2.23 -17.97
CA THR A 251 -11.37 -1.08 -18.54
C THR A 251 -12.29 -0.15 -19.35
N ILE A 252 -13.57 -0.08 -18.98
CA ILE A 252 -14.57 0.71 -19.69
C ILE A 252 -14.52 2.14 -19.17
N PHE A 253 -14.58 3.12 -20.08
CA PHE A 253 -14.72 4.52 -19.71
C PHE A 253 -16.20 4.83 -19.49
N GLU A 254 -16.59 5.04 -18.23
CA GLU A 254 -17.99 5.25 -17.81
C GLU A 254 -18.62 6.50 -18.43
N GLN A 255 -17.80 7.50 -18.78
CA GLN A 255 -18.24 8.74 -19.42
C GLN A 255 -18.49 8.59 -20.93
N LEU A 256 -18.17 7.43 -21.51
CA LEU A 256 -18.31 7.15 -22.94
C LEU A 256 -19.39 6.10 -23.16
N THR A 257 -20.19 6.27 -24.21
CA THR A 257 -21.10 5.24 -24.69
C THR A 257 -20.34 3.98 -25.14
N VAL A 258 -21.03 2.85 -25.30
CA VAL A 258 -20.44 1.60 -25.80
C VAL A 258 -19.77 1.82 -27.16
N ILE A 259 -20.45 2.55 -28.06
CA ILE A 259 -19.93 2.86 -29.39
C ILE A 259 -18.65 3.69 -29.28
N GLU A 260 -18.65 4.75 -28.48
CA GLU A 260 -17.47 5.61 -28.28
C GLU A 260 -16.30 4.85 -27.66
N ASN A 261 -16.54 3.95 -26.71
CA ASN A 261 -15.53 3.05 -26.16
C ASN A 261 -14.91 2.18 -27.26
N LEU A 262 -15.72 1.56 -28.12
CA LEU A 262 -15.22 0.74 -29.24
C LEU A 262 -14.41 1.57 -30.24
N TYR A 263 -14.86 2.79 -30.57
CA TYR A 263 -14.11 3.71 -31.42
C TYR A 263 -12.78 4.12 -30.80
N LEU A 264 -12.75 4.37 -29.48
CA LEU A 264 -11.53 4.70 -28.75
C LEU A 264 -10.51 3.57 -28.82
N PHE A 265 -10.91 2.34 -28.53
CA PHE A 265 -10.01 1.18 -28.61
C PHE A 265 -9.53 0.91 -30.04
N ALA A 266 -10.41 1.05 -31.04
CA ALA A 266 -10.02 0.92 -32.45
C ALA A 266 -8.98 1.97 -32.87
N ARG A 267 -9.11 3.21 -32.38
CA ARG A 267 -8.11 4.28 -32.60
C ARG A 267 -6.77 3.94 -31.95
N ILE A 268 -6.77 3.52 -30.68
CA ILE A 268 -5.55 3.15 -29.93
C ILE A 268 -4.84 1.98 -30.62
N LYS A 269 -5.58 1.01 -31.17
CA LYS A 269 -5.03 -0.12 -31.91
C LYS A 269 -4.59 0.24 -33.34
N GLY A 270 -4.78 1.49 -33.78
CA GLY A 270 -4.34 1.96 -35.10
C GLY A 270 -5.22 1.50 -36.26
N VAL A 271 -6.49 1.17 -36.02
CA VAL A 271 -7.44 0.79 -37.08
C VAL A 271 -7.69 1.99 -38.00
N LYS A 272 -7.49 1.81 -39.31
CA LYS A 272 -7.71 2.86 -40.33
C LYS A 272 -9.13 3.39 -40.28
N TRP A 273 -9.29 4.70 -40.49
CA TRP A 273 -10.59 5.36 -40.40
C TRP A 273 -11.63 4.78 -41.36
N THR A 274 -11.19 4.35 -42.56
CA THR A 274 -12.04 3.80 -43.62
C THR A 274 -12.76 2.52 -43.22
N VAL A 275 -12.13 1.66 -42.42
CA VAL A 275 -12.69 0.37 -41.98
C VAL A 275 -13.28 0.42 -40.58
N ARG A 276 -13.01 1.49 -39.82
CA ARG A 276 -13.36 1.58 -38.40
C ARG A 276 -14.86 1.47 -38.15
N LYS A 277 -15.68 2.18 -38.93
CA LYS A 277 -17.15 2.15 -38.80
C LYS A 277 -17.72 0.75 -39.02
N SER A 278 -17.28 0.08 -40.09
CA SER A 278 -17.70 -1.29 -40.39
C SER A 278 -17.25 -2.29 -39.30
N LEU A 279 -16.04 -2.12 -38.78
CA LEU A 279 -15.53 -2.95 -37.69
C LEU A 279 -16.33 -2.78 -36.41
N VAL A 280 -16.60 -1.54 -36.00
CA VAL A 280 -17.37 -1.24 -34.78
C VAL A 280 -18.77 -1.81 -34.87
N ASN A 281 -19.50 -1.57 -35.98
CA ASN A 281 -20.83 -2.14 -36.17
C ASN A 281 -20.82 -3.66 -36.11
N ARG A 282 -19.88 -4.30 -36.82
CA ARG A 282 -19.73 -5.77 -36.79
C ARG A 282 -19.46 -6.30 -35.37
N THR A 283 -18.71 -5.55 -34.56
CA THR A 283 -18.42 -5.93 -33.17
C THR A 283 -19.68 -5.80 -32.29
N ILE A 284 -20.49 -4.76 -32.50
CA ILE A 284 -21.77 -4.57 -31.79
C ILE A 284 -22.70 -5.74 -32.11
N ASP A 285 -22.92 -6.04 -33.39
CA ASP A 285 -23.79 -7.13 -33.83
C ASP A 285 -23.32 -8.50 -33.28
N LYS A 286 -22.00 -8.76 -33.29
CA LYS A 286 -21.44 -10.02 -32.79
C LYS A 286 -21.56 -10.20 -31.28
N LEU A 287 -21.57 -9.09 -30.53
CA LEU A 287 -21.67 -9.10 -29.08
C LEU A 287 -23.10 -8.84 -28.59
N ASN A 288 -24.05 -8.64 -29.52
CA ASN A 288 -25.46 -8.38 -29.23
C ASN A 288 -25.65 -7.15 -28.31
N LEU A 289 -24.93 -6.06 -28.61
CA LEU A 289 -24.91 -4.80 -27.81
C LEU A 289 -25.83 -3.71 -28.38
N ASP A 290 -26.70 -4.09 -29.31
CA ASP A 290 -27.66 -3.28 -30.04
C ASP A 290 -29.00 -3.08 -29.29
N GLN A 291 -29.07 -3.51 -28.03
CA GLN A 291 -30.23 -3.39 -27.13
C GLN A 291 -30.14 -2.16 -26.23
#